data_AF-J7QK72-F1
#
_entry.id   AF-J7QK72-F1
#
_cell.length_a   1.000
_cell.length_b   1.000
_cell.length_c   1.000
_cell.angle_alpha   90.00
_cell.angle_beta   90.00
_cell.angle_gamma   90.00
#
_symmetry.space_group_name_H-M   'P 1'
#
loop_
_entity.id
_entity.type
_entity.pdbx_description
1 polymer ?
#
loop_
_entity_poly.entity_id
_entity_poly.type
_entity_poly.pdbx_seq_one_letter_code
_entity_poly.pdbx_strand_id
1 'polypeptide(L)'
;QFNAVLFTCIALSTVLFAGAAVMGYIMFGETTESQFTLNMPPNLMSSKIAVWTTVTNPITKYALTMTPLALSLEELLPPNRQTYRNIIMLRSALVLSSLVVALSVPFFGLVMSLVGSLLTMFVAYILPCACFLAILRSKVTWYQIVLCVFIIVVGLCCAGVGTYSSLSKIIQNYQ
;
A
#
# COMPACT_ATOMS: atom_id res chain seq x y z
N GLN A 1 -15.19 -5.02 -23.54
CA GLN A 1 -14.34 -6.15 -23.15
C GLN A 1 -13.48 -5.83 -21.93
N PHE A 2 -12.76 -4.70 -21.90
CA PHE A 2 -11.93 -4.29 -20.75
C PHE A 2 -12.67 -4.25 -19.40
N ASN A 3 -13.85 -3.62 -19.32
CA ASN A 3 -14.60 -3.53 -18.06
C ASN A 3 -15.01 -4.91 -17.52
N ALA A 4 -15.42 -5.83 -18.39
CA ALA A 4 -15.81 -7.18 -17.97
C ALA A 4 -14.61 -7.93 -17.36
N VAL A 5 -13.44 -7.85 -18.00
CA VAL A 5 -12.19 -8.45 -17.48
C VAL A 5 -11.83 -7.83 -16.13
N LEU A 6 -11.87 -6.50 -16.00
CA LEU A 6 -11.62 -5.82 -14.73
C LEU A 6 -12.54 -6.29 -13.60
N PHE A 7 -13.85 -6.36 -13.85
CA PHE A 7 -14.80 -6.85 -12.85
C PHE A 7 -14.51 -8.29 -12.47
N THR A 8 -14.21 -9.16 -13.43
CA THR A 8 -13.87 -10.56 -13.14
C THR A 8 -12.59 -10.70 -12.33
N CYS A 9 -11.54 -9.94 -12.64
CA CYS A 9 -10.28 -9.96 -11.90
C CYS A 9 -10.47 -9.44 -10.47
N ILE A 10 -11.15 -8.30 -10.29
CA ILE A 10 -11.41 -7.73 -8.96
C ILE A 10 -12.24 -8.70 -8.12
N ALA A 11 -13.31 -9.28 -8.70
CA ALA A 11 -14.15 -10.24 -8.00
C ALA A 11 -13.34 -11.48 -7.58
N LEU A 12 -12.58 -12.07 -8.51
CA LEU A 12 -11.77 -13.25 -8.23
C LEU A 12 -10.70 -12.97 -7.16
N SER A 13 -9.96 -11.86 -7.27
CA SER A 13 -8.95 -11.46 -6.28
C SER A 13 -9.58 -11.22 -4.91
N THR A 14 -10.75 -10.59 -4.86
CA THR A 14 -11.47 -10.36 -3.59
C THR A 14 -11.85 -11.68 -2.93
N VAL A 15 -12.38 -12.64 -3.70
CA VAL A 15 -12.75 -13.97 -3.18
C VAL A 15 -11.52 -14.72 -2.66
N LEU A 16 -10.41 -14.69 -3.41
CA LEU A 16 -9.17 -15.36 -3.00
C LEU A 16 -8.57 -14.75 -1.73
N PHE A 17 -8.49 -13.42 -1.63
CA PHE A 17 -7.97 -12.75 -0.44
C PHE A 17 -8.88 -12.90 0.77
N ALA A 18 -10.21 -12.78 0.58
CA ALA A 18 -11.17 -13.01 1.66
C ALA A 18 -11.14 -14.47 2.15
N GLY A 19 -11.07 -15.43 1.22
CA GLY A 19 -10.93 -16.85 1.55
C GLY A 19 -9.65 -17.13 2.34
N ALA A 20 -8.51 -16.57 1.91
CA ALA A 20 -7.25 -16.67 2.64
C ALA A 20 -7.34 -16.06 4.04
N ALA A 21 -7.99 -14.91 4.19
CA ALA A 21 -8.19 -14.27 5.50
C ALA A 21 -9.04 -15.12 6.45
N VAL A 22 -10.17 -15.67 5.97
CA VAL A 22 -11.05 -16.53 6.76
C VAL A 22 -10.34 -17.81 7.16
N MET A 23 -9.69 -18.49 6.23
CA MET A 23 -8.95 -19.73 6.51
C MET A 23 -7.79 -19.49 7.48
N GLY A 24 -7.06 -18.38 7.31
CA GLY A 24 -5.97 -17.99 8.22
C GLY A 24 -6.47 -17.73 9.65
N TYR A 25 -7.62 -17.06 9.80
CA TYR A 25 -8.23 -16.83 11.11
C TYR A 25 -8.70 -18.15 11.76
N ILE A 26 -9.30 -19.07 11.01
CA ILE A 26 -9.70 -20.39 11.52
C ILE A 26 -8.46 -21.21 11.96
N MET A 27 -7.33 -21.07 11.26
CA MET A 27 -6.11 -21.84 11.54
C MET A 27 -5.35 -21.37 12.79
N PHE A 28 -5.28 -20.05 13.04
CA PHE A 28 -4.48 -19.48 14.13
C PHE A 28 -5.28 -18.83 15.27
N GLY A 29 -6.60 -18.69 15.10
CA GLY A 29 -7.50 -18.15 16.12
C GLY A 29 -7.07 -16.78 16.64
N GLU A 30 -7.16 -16.58 17.95
CA GLU A 30 -6.79 -15.32 18.62
C GLU A 30 -5.27 -15.07 18.68
N THR A 31 -4.43 -16.06 18.36
CA THR A 31 -2.96 -15.92 18.31
C THR A 31 -2.45 -15.37 16.97
N THR A 32 -3.32 -14.81 16.13
CA THR A 32 -2.94 -14.33 14.79
C THR A 32 -2.10 -13.05 14.85
N GLU A 33 -0.78 -13.21 14.85
CA GLU A 33 0.19 -12.13 14.58
C GLU A 33 -0.02 -11.44 13.22
N SER A 34 0.50 -10.21 13.08
CA SER A 34 0.35 -9.33 11.89
C SER A 34 0.83 -9.93 10.56
N GLN A 35 1.53 -11.06 10.59
CA GLN A 35 1.95 -11.85 9.42
C GLN A 35 1.59 -13.33 9.62
N PHE A 36 0.84 -13.91 8.68
CA PHE A 36 0.41 -15.32 8.71
C PHE A 36 1.57 -16.32 8.87
N THR A 37 2.74 -15.98 8.33
CA THR A 37 3.93 -16.85 8.32
C THR A 37 4.59 -16.97 9.69
N LEU A 38 4.39 -16.01 10.60
CA LEU A 38 5.04 -16.02 11.92
C LEU A 38 4.38 -17.01 12.90
N ASN A 39 3.11 -17.36 12.69
CA ASN A 39 2.38 -18.34 13.52
C ASN A 39 2.57 -19.80 13.07
N MET A 40 3.24 -20.04 11.95
CA MET A 40 3.32 -21.37 11.36
C MET A 40 4.33 -22.27 12.11
N PRO A 41 3.96 -23.50 12.52
CA PRO A 41 4.86 -24.37 13.29
C PRO A 41 6.11 -24.73 12.45
N PRO A 42 7.32 -24.65 13.03
CA PRO A 42 8.59 -24.79 12.29
C PRO A 42 8.96 -26.24 11.93
N ASN A 43 8.22 -27.23 12.42
CA ASN A 43 8.61 -28.65 12.37
C ASN A 43 8.20 -29.38 11.08
N LEU A 44 7.58 -28.72 10.11
CA LEU A 44 7.11 -29.32 8.86
C LEU A 44 7.83 -28.75 7.63
N MET A 45 8.25 -29.60 6.70
CA MET A 45 8.87 -29.20 5.42
C MET A 45 8.02 -28.20 4.62
N SER A 46 6.70 -28.35 4.66
CA SER A 46 5.76 -27.41 4.02
C SER A 46 5.83 -25.99 4.60
N SER A 47 6.05 -25.86 5.91
CA SER A 47 6.20 -24.57 6.59
C SER A 47 7.51 -23.89 6.17
N LYS A 48 8.60 -24.66 6.06
CA LYS A 48 9.90 -24.15 5.62
C LYS A 48 9.87 -23.62 4.19
N ILE A 49 9.16 -24.30 3.29
CA ILE A 49 8.96 -23.84 1.90
C ILE A 49 8.10 -22.57 1.88
N ALA A 50 6.99 -22.53 2.63
CA ALA A 50 6.11 -21.37 2.71
C ALA A 50 6.82 -20.12 3.25
N VAL A 51 7.66 -20.27 4.28
CA VAL A 51 8.50 -19.19 4.82
C VAL A 51 9.46 -18.67 3.75
N TRP A 52 10.17 -19.57 3.05
CA TRP A 52 11.11 -19.18 2.00
C TRP A 52 10.44 -18.46 0.82
N THR A 53 9.26 -18.91 0.40
CA THR A 53 8.47 -18.23 -0.64
C THR A 53 7.99 -16.86 -0.16
N THR A 54 7.54 -16.74 1.10
CA THR A 54 7.10 -15.47 1.68
C THR A 54 8.22 -14.45 1.75
N VAL A 55 9.46 -14.88 2.03
CA VAL A 55 10.62 -13.97 2.05
C VAL A 55 11.06 -13.56 0.64
N THR A 56 10.94 -14.46 -0.33
CA THR A 56 11.34 -14.20 -1.73
C THR A 56 10.44 -13.17 -2.40
N ASN A 57 9.13 -13.19 -2.12
CA ASN A 57 8.17 -12.31 -2.77
C ASN A 57 8.45 -10.81 -2.52
N PRO A 58 8.64 -10.31 -1.28
CA PRO A 58 9.04 -8.93 -1.01
C PRO A 58 10.37 -8.54 -1.63
N ILE A 59 11.37 -9.43 -1.66
CA ILE A 59 12.70 -9.12 -2.24
C ILE A 59 12.56 -8.79 -3.74
N THR A 60 11.88 -9.68 -4.47
CA THR A 60 11.65 -9.49 -5.90
C THR A 60 10.75 -8.28 -6.15
N LYS A 61 9.66 -8.16 -5.38
CA LYS A 61 8.72 -7.04 -5.51
C LYS A 61 9.40 -5.70 -5.23
N TYR A 62 10.26 -5.63 -4.22
CA TYR A 62 11.01 -4.42 -3.89
C TYR A 62 11.90 -3.98 -5.06
N ALA A 63 12.72 -4.89 -5.63
CA ALA A 63 13.56 -4.58 -6.78
C ALA A 63 12.76 -4.09 -8.00
N LEU A 64 11.63 -4.75 -8.29
CA LEU A 64 10.76 -4.39 -9.41
C LEU A 64 10.04 -3.04 -9.19
N THR A 65 9.69 -2.69 -7.96
CA THR A 65 9.03 -1.41 -7.64
C THR A 65 10.01 -0.25 -7.54
N MET A 66 11.20 -0.45 -6.97
CA MET A 66 12.20 0.61 -6.80
C MET A 66 12.75 1.13 -8.12
N THR A 67 12.84 0.28 -9.14
CA THR A 67 13.34 0.66 -10.46
C THR A 67 12.49 1.75 -11.13
N PRO A 68 11.19 1.57 -11.38
CA PRO A 68 10.34 2.61 -11.95
C PRO A 68 10.21 3.82 -11.03
N LEU A 69 10.21 3.63 -9.71
CA LEU A 69 10.18 4.75 -8.75
C LEU A 69 11.43 5.66 -8.88
N ALA A 70 12.61 5.05 -9.00
CA ALA A 70 13.85 5.79 -9.22
C ALA A 70 13.82 6.52 -10.56
N LEU A 71 13.39 5.84 -11.64
CA LEU A 71 13.28 6.45 -12.97
C LEU A 71 12.33 7.65 -12.97
N SER A 72 11.13 7.54 -12.37
CA SER A 72 10.20 8.67 -12.28
C SER A 72 10.75 9.86 -11.50
N LEU A 73 11.56 9.62 -10.46
CA LEU A 73 12.23 10.70 -9.72
C LEU A 73 13.42 11.29 -10.49
N GLU A 74 14.13 10.48 -11.28
CA GLU A 74 15.19 10.94 -12.19
C GLU A 74 14.61 11.84 -13.31
N GLU A 75 13.42 11.51 -13.82
CA GLU A 75 12.70 12.32 -14.81
C GLU A 75 12.17 13.64 -14.26
N LEU A 76 11.76 13.67 -12.98
CA LEU A 76 11.38 14.91 -12.29
C LEU A 76 12.58 15.84 -12.01
N LEU A 77 13.80 15.33 -12.12
CA LEU A 77 15.01 16.12 -11.93
C LEU A 77 15.26 17.01 -13.16
N PRO A 78 15.54 18.31 -12.98
CA PRO A 78 15.82 19.19 -14.11
C PRO A 78 17.02 18.65 -14.93
N PRO A 79 17.00 18.80 -16.27
CA PRO A 79 18.03 18.22 -17.15
C PRO A 79 19.45 18.69 -16.78
N ASN A 80 19.59 19.90 -16.23
CA ASN A 80 20.85 20.45 -15.75
C ASN A 80 21.43 19.74 -14.50
N ARG A 81 20.63 18.91 -13.80
CA ARG A 81 21.05 18.13 -12.62
C ARG A 81 21.08 16.63 -12.85
N GLN A 82 20.81 16.14 -14.07
CA GLN A 82 20.89 14.73 -14.45
C GLN A 82 22.35 14.28 -14.70
N THR A 83 23.23 14.53 -13.74
CA THR A 83 24.61 14.00 -13.76
C THR A 83 24.62 12.60 -13.16
N TYR A 84 25.49 11.72 -13.66
CA TYR A 84 25.70 10.35 -13.14
C TYR A 84 25.81 10.29 -11.60
N ARG A 85 26.53 11.24 -10.99
CA ARG A 85 26.68 11.36 -9.52
C ARG A 85 25.35 11.63 -8.81
N ASN A 86 24.51 12.49 -9.36
CA ASN A 86 23.23 12.86 -8.74
C ASN A 86 22.22 11.72 -8.87
N ILE A 87 22.26 10.98 -9.98
CA ILE A 87 21.44 9.78 -10.19
C ILE A 87 21.80 8.69 -9.16
N ILE A 88 23.09 8.41 -8.97
CA ILE A 88 23.54 7.45 -7.95
C ILE A 88 23.15 7.90 -6.55
N MET A 89 23.32 9.19 -6.24
CA MET A 89 22.96 9.75 -4.95
C MET A 89 21.45 9.67 -4.68
N LEU A 90 20.62 9.89 -5.70
CA LEU A 90 19.17 9.75 -5.60
C LEU A 90 18.77 8.30 -5.32
N ARG A 91 19.33 7.34 -6.07
CA ARG A 91 19.05 5.91 -5.86
C ARG A 91 19.49 5.42 -4.49
N SER A 92 20.69 5.82 -4.05
CA SER A 92 21.18 5.45 -2.72
C SER A 92 20.36 6.10 -1.61
N ALA A 93 19.94 7.36 -1.77
CA ALA A 93 19.06 8.04 -0.83
C ALA A 93 17.68 7.35 -0.73
N LEU A 94 17.11 6.89 -1.85
CA LEU A 94 15.85 6.14 -1.85
C LEU A 94 15.99 4.83 -1.05
N VAL A 95 17.02 4.04 -1.33
CA VAL A 95 17.28 2.79 -0.60
C VAL A 95 17.54 3.07 0.89
N LEU A 96 18.34 4.09 1.21
CA LEU A 96 18.65 4.46 2.59
C LEU A 96 17.38 4.92 3.35
N SER A 97 16.53 5.73 2.71
CA SER A 97 15.28 6.17 3.31
C SER A 97 14.34 4.99 3.62
N SER A 98 14.24 4.01 2.71
CA SER A 98 13.45 2.80 2.94
C SER A 98 14.00 1.96 4.11
N LEU A 99 15.33 1.89 4.26
CA LEU A 99 16.00 1.20 5.35
C LEU A 99 15.72 1.89 6.69
N VAL A 100 15.80 3.21 6.74
CA VAL A 100 15.47 3.99 7.96
C VAL A 100 14.02 3.77 8.38
N VAL A 101 13.07 3.76 7.42
CA VAL A 101 11.65 3.46 7.72
C VAL A 101 11.48 2.02 8.23
N ALA A 102 12.15 1.05 7.62
CA ALA A 102 12.11 -0.34 8.05
C ALA A 102 12.68 -0.56 9.46
N LEU A 103 13.72 0.19 9.84
CA LEU A 103 14.34 0.10 11.17
C LEU A 103 13.55 0.86 12.25
N SER A 104 12.87 1.95 11.89
CA SER A 104 12.14 2.80 12.86
C SER A 104 10.79 2.24 13.27
N VAL A 105 10.13 1.43 12.44
CA VAL A 105 8.80 0.88 12.75
C VAL A 105 8.80 -0.65 12.57
N PRO A 106 9.08 -1.44 13.64
CA PRO A 106 9.08 -2.90 13.56
C PRO A 106 7.66 -3.50 13.42
N PHE A 107 6.60 -2.68 13.55
CA PHE A 107 5.21 -3.12 13.48
C PHE A 107 4.64 -3.04 12.05
N PHE A 108 4.81 -4.13 11.30
CA PHE A 108 4.32 -4.25 9.91
C PHE A 108 2.82 -3.91 9.77
N GLY A 109 1.98 -4.39 10.68
CA GLY A 109 0.53 -4.14 10.65
C GLY A 109 0.15 -2.66 10.78
N LEU A 110 0.86 -1.90 11.63
CA LEU A 110 0.60 -0.47 11.83
C LEU A 110 1.03 0.35 10.60
N VAL A 111 2.18 0.02 9.99
CA VAL A 111 2.63 0.66 8.74
C VAL A 111 1.67 0.37 7.60
N MET A 112 1.26 -0.90 7.42
CA MET A 112 0.30 -1.28 6.38
C MET A 112 -1.07 -0.61 6.58
N SER A 113 -1.55 -0.51 7.83
CA SER A 113 -2.77 0.23 8.18
C SER A 113 -2.65 1.71 7.81
N LEU A 114 -1.55 2.36 8.17
CA LEU A 114 -1.30 3.76 7.85
C LEU A 114 -1.21 4.01 6.34
N VAL A 115 -0.48 3.15 5.62
CA VAL A 115 -0.35 3.23 4.16
C VAL A 115 -1.72 3.03 3.50
N GLY A 116 -2.50 2.06 3.95
CA GLY A 116 -3.86 1.82 3.47
C GLY A 116 -4.82 2.98 3.76
N SER A 117 -4.81 3.52 4.98
CA SER A 117 -5.74 4.57 5.38
C SER A 117 -5.40 5.93 4.77
N LEU A 118 -4.12 6.27 4.59
CA LEU A 118 -3.71 7.56 4.03
C LEU A 118 -3.46 7.50 2.53
N LEU A 119 -2.43 6.76 2.12
CA LEU A 119 -1.90 6.79 0.76
C LEU A 119 -2.90 6.17 -0.21
N THR A 120 -3.46 5.01 0.13
CA THR A 120 -4.46 4.36 -0.72
C THR A 120 -5.75 5.18 -0.78
N MET A 121 -6.21 5.77 0.33
CA MET A 121 -7.41 6.63 0.30
C MET A 121 -7.23 7.86 -0.60
N PHE A 122 -6.06 8.51 -0.53
CA PHE A 122 -5.74 9.64 -1.39
C PHE A 122 -5.66 9.25 -2.86
N VAL A 123 -4.89 8.22 -3.20
CA VAL A 123 -4.62 7.85 -4.59
C VAL A 123 -5.81 7.15 -5.25
N ALA A 124 -6.54 6.29 -4.53
CA ALA A 124 -7.61 5.47 -5.11
C ALA A 124 -8.98 6.17 -5.11
N TYR A 125 -9.25 7.09 -4.17
CA TYR A 125 -10.56 7.76 -4.09
C TYR A 125 -10.46 9.26 -4.40
N ILE A 126 -9.57 10.00 -3.72
CA ILE A 126 -9.52 11.46 -3.81
C ILE A 126 -9.00 11.91 -5.18
N LEU A 127 -7.87 11.36 -5.63
CA LEU A 127 -7.23 11.74 -6.89
C LEU A 127 -8.09 11.51 -8.13
N PRO A 128 -8.72 10.33 -8.37
CA PRO A 128 -9.58 10.14 -9.54
C PRO A 128 -10.83 11.03 -9.49
N CYS A 129 -11.43 11.26 -8.32
CA CYS A 129 -12.58 12.16 -8.19
C CYS A 129 -12.18 13.63 -8.46
N ALA A 130 -11.02 14.05 -7.95
CA ALA A 130 -10.48 15.39 -8.19
C ALA A 130 -10.14 15.60 -9.67
N CYS A 131 -9.48 14.64 -10.31
CA CYS A 131 -9.17 14.69 -11.75
C CYS A 131 -10.46 14.69 -12.60
N PHE A 132 -11.45 13.86 -12.27
CA PHE A 132 -12.74 13.83 -12.98
C PHE A 132 -13.43 15.19 -12.92
N LEU A 133 -13.49 15.79 -11.73
CA LEU A 133 -14.12 17.09 -11.54
C LEU A 133 -13.32 18.24 -12.17
N ALA A 134 -11.98 18.17 -12.16
CA ALA A 134 -11.12 19.16 -12.79
C ALA A 134 -11.23 19.16 -14.32
N ILE A 135 -11.28 17.97 -14.94
CA ILE A 135 -11.31 17.83 -16.41
C ILE A 135 -12.72 18.09 -16.95
N LEU A 136 -13.76 17.55 -16.32
CA LEU A 136 -15.14 17.64 -16.85
C LEU A 136 -15.93 18.82 -16.27
N ARG A 137 -15.32 19.72 -15.48
CA ARG A 137 -15.97 20.79 -14.68
C ARG A 137 -17.16 21.50 -15.34
N SER A 138 -17.11 21.73 -16.66
CA SER A 138 -18.14 22.45 -17.43
C SER A 138 -19.29 21.58 -17.96
N LYS A 139 -19.14 20.25 -17.99
CA LYS A 139 -20.13 19.30 -18.55
C LYS A 139 -20.76 18.36 -17.52
N VAL A 140 -20.45 18.53 -16.23
CA VAL A 140 -20.89 17.61 -15.18
C VAL A 140 -22.31 17.93 -14.71
N THR A 141 -23.13 16.89 -14.55
CA THR A 141 -24.42 17.03 -13.87
C THR A 141 -24.23 17.22 -12.36
N TRP A 142 -25.10 18.01 -11.72
CA TRP A 142 -25.00 18.31 -10.29
C TRP A 142 -24.98 17.04 -9.41
N TYR A 143 -25.71 15.99 -9.78
CA TYR A 143 -25.68 14.69 -9.09
C TYR A 143 -24.29 14.04 -9.06
N GLN A 144 -23.55 14.06 -10.17
CA GLN A 144 -22.19 13.50 -10.25
C GLN A 144 -21.21 14.32 -9.39
N ILE A 145 -21.38 15.64 -9.34
CA ILE A 145 -20.58 16.52 -8.47
C ILE A 145 -20.82 16.16 -7.01
N VAL A 146 -22.10 16.03 -6.59
CA VAL A 146 -22.46 15.67 -5.21
C VAL A 146 -21.86 14.31 -4.82
N LEU A 147 -21.93 13.30 -5.70
CA LEU A 147 -21.34 11.99 -5.45
C LEU A 147 -19.81 12.04 -5.32
N CYS A 148 -19.11 12.76 -6.21
CA CYS A 148 -17.66 12.91 -6.12
C CYS A 148 -17.23 13.63 -4.83
N VAL A 149 -17.92 14.71 -4.47
CA VAL A 149 -17.64 15.45 -3.23
C VAL A 149 -17.90 14.55 -2.02
N PHE A 150 -18.98 13.78 -2.01
CA PHE A 150 -19.28 12.83 -0.94
C PHE A 150 -18.15 11.80 -0.76
N ILE A 151 -17.68 11.19 -1.86
CA ILE A 151 -16.57 10.22 -1.81
C ILE A 151 -15.30 10.86 -1.25
N ILE A 152 -14.97 12.09 -1.65
CA ILE A 152 -13.80 12.82 -1.14
C ILE A 152 -13.92 13.05 0.36
N VAL A 153 -15.08 13.51 0.84
CA VAL A 153 -15.31 13.78 2.27
C VAL A 153 -15.18 12.49 3.09
N VAL A 154 -15.83 11.40 2.65
CA VAL A 154 -15.73 10.09 3.33
C VAL A 154 -14.28 9.60 3.34
N GLY A 155 -13.56 9.72 2.22
CA GLY A 155 -12.15 9.36 2.12
C GLY A 155 -11.27 10.12 3.10
N LEU A 156 -11.47 11.44 3.23
CA LEU A 156 -10.75 12.29 4.17
C LEU A 156 -11.07 11.94 5.64
N CYS A 157 -12.34 11.68 5.97
CA CYS A 157 -12.73 11.25 7.31
C CYS A 157 -12.08 9.91 7.68
N CYS A 158 -12.15 8.91 6.79
CA CYS A 158 -11.53 7.60 7.00
C CYS A 158 -10.00 7.71 7.12
N ALA A 159 -9.38 8.54 6.29
CA ALA A 159 -7.95 8.82 6.35
C ALA A 159 -7.56 9.43 7.70
N GLY A 160 -8.26 10.48 8.14
CA GLY A 160 -8.00 11.14 9.42
C GLY A 160 -8.14 10.20 10.62
N VAL A 161 -9.25 9.45 10.69
CA VAL A 161 -9.49 8.49 11.78
C VAL A 161 -8.47 7.35 11.77
N GLY A 162 -8.15 6.80 10.59
CA GLY A 162 -7.19 5.70 10.43
C GLY A 162 -5.76 6.11 10.82
N THR A 163 -5.35 7.33 10.46
CA THR A 163 -4.06 7.90 10.86
C THR A 163 -3.98 8.16 12.34
N TYR A 164 -5.01 8.78 12.92
CA TYR A 164 -5.05 9.04 14.34
C TYR A 164 -5.00 7.74 15.15
N SER A 165 -5.76 6.72 14.75
CA SER A 165 -5.74 5.41 15.42
C SER A 165 -4.39 4.70 15.26
N SER A 166 -3.74 4.81 14.10
CA SER A 166 -2.44 4.17 13.87
C SER A 166 -1.33 4.89 14.66
N LEU A 167 -1.30 6.23 14.64
CA LEU A 167 -0.31 7.04 15.36
C LEU A 167 -0.44 6.90 16.88
N SER A 168 -1.66 6.92 17.43
CA SER A 168 -1.88 6.73 18.86
C SER A 168 -1.36 5.36 19.33
N LYS A 169 -1.59 4.30 18.55
CA LYS A 169 -1.04 2.96 18.83
C LYS A 169 0.49 2.93 18.74
N ILE A 170 1.10 3.61 17.77
CA ILE A 170 2.57 3.69 17.65
C ILE A 170 3.17 4.39 18.88
N ILE A 171 2.62 5.52 19.29
CA ILE A 171 3.11 6.30 20.44
C ILE A 171 2.96 5.50 21.74
N GLN A 172 1.83 4.83 21.93
CA GLN A 172 1.57 4.03 23.12
C GLN A 172 2.45 2.76 23.20
N ASN A 173 2.87 2.19 22.05
CA ASN A 173 3.80 1.05 22.03
C ASN A 173 5.27 1.47 22.21
N TYR A 174 5.60 2.76 22.08
CA TYR A 174 6.95 3.27 22.28
C TYR A 174 7.21 3.74 23.72
N GLN A 175 6.16 3.79 24.54
CA GLN A 175 6.21 4.20 25.95
C GLN A 175 6.27 2.98 26.88
#